data_AF-A0A8H3QBZ9-F1
#
_entry.id   AF-A0A8H3QBZ9-F1
#
_cell.length_a   1.000
_cell.length_b   1.000
_cell.length_c   1.000
_cell.angle_alpha   90.00
_cell.angle_beta   90.00
_cell.angle_gamma   90.00
#
_symmetry.space_group_name_H-M   'P 1'
#
loop_
_entity.id
_entity.type
_entity.pdbx_description
1 polymer ?
#
loop_
_entity_poly.entity_id
_entity_poly.type
_entity_poly.pdbx_seq_one_letter_code
_entity_poly.pdbx_strand_id
1 'polypeptide(L)'
;MANGLNRLYWGMVLTVSAIPILTTIYGNYQYPSWGGIILSIIILLLGFVIFFWIHFLKYCIIMFVRTLNGTSKTLSPIVNYLNNTKVIGPIISWCIRAVFFFWFLILLMSDVLIRKILSRASGIHEGTGFHFTPINASDAEFQPLGLFEENEEIGEKEKLYGDYFPKYNKKLALSLAIASKIAYEDVPIIKYELKKAGYDMNSFKPIAYKNVCGYIAEKDDNIVLVFRGSNPLNIQNCLTDIRALLCKIESSSRGPIGLVHEGFYEAIGEDLQMDKLPRSQTVIELSNTSLVKTVETIFGALKTLVFFASQSLITHVYDPVDHRYLGEDARFVSAYSQATRWISQLCKNNDSENGGEEPGNIGQRKSKKRLYIAGHSLGGGLATVFLAKLLKDDSPLLDIFAGIYTYGQPNVGDINFAKAFGPELGKKMFHHAYNNDVVPRIPSWHPYSSPPGHLVFIDASYSIYLYPPDPITNIPIPIRGISFLHLSGLLNLQVIKRMRNEYWLRIFYRIIFPFFVNDHFPGDYVRAIREGIIERVIVGLPGQIGGLEESKN
;
A
#
# COMPACT_ATOMS: atom_id res chain seq x y z
N MET A 1 -3.13 6.33 33.90
CA MET A 1 -3.19 4.96 33.33
C MET A 1 -1.90 4.14 33.56
N ALA A 2 -0.69 4.69 33.42
CA ALA A 2 0.57 3.92 33.59
C ALA A 2 0.75 3.21 34.95
N ASN A 3 0.32 3.81 36.06
CA ASN A 3 0.44 3.21 37.40
C ASN A 3 -0.44 1.96 37.59
N GLY A 4 -1.55 1.84 36.84
CA GLY A 4 -2.43 0.67 36.91
C GLY A 4 -1.83 -0.54 36.19
N LEU A 5 -1.28 -0.34 34.99
CA LEU A 5 -0.62 -1.38 34.20
C LEU A 5 0.66 -1.91 34.87
N ASN A 6 1.46 -1.03 35.49
CA ASN A 6 2.64 -1.46 36.23
C ASN A 6 2.27 -2.32 37.45
N ARG A 7 1.18 -1.97 38.17
CA ARG A 7 0.66 -2.78 39.29
C ARG A 7 0.13 -4.13 38.82
N LEU A 8 -0.59 -4.16 37.69
CA LEU A 8 -1.09 -5.39 37.10
C LEU A 8 0.05 -6.32 36.66
N TYR A 9 1.08 -5.76 36.01
CA TYR A 9 2.27 -6.51 35.59
C TYR A 9 2.99 -7.16 36.78
N TRP A 10 3.27 -6.39 37.84
CA TRP A 10 3.91 -6.94 39.04
C TRP A 10 3.02 -7.96 39.76
N GLY A 11 1.70 -7.74 39.78
CA GLY A 11 0.74 -8.74 40.25
C GLY A 11 0.86 -10.06 39.49
N MET A 12 0.88 -10.02 38.15
CA MET A 12 1.05 -11.20 37.31
C MET A 12 2.41 -11.89 37.54
N VAL A 13 3.52 -11.15 37.51
CA VAL A 13 4.87 -11.72 37.75
C VAL A 13 4.94 -12.42 39.11
N LEU A 14 4.40 -11.80 40.17
CA LEU A 14 4.37 -12.40 41.49
C LEU A 14 3.52 -13.68 41.51
N THR A 15 2.32 -13.67 40.91
CA THR A 15 1.47 -14.87 40.84
C THR A 15 2.12 -16.02 40.07
N VAL A 16 2.77 -15.75 38.93
CA VAL A 16 3.44 -16.77 38.12
C VAL A 16 4.69 -17.31 38.83
N SER A 17 5.45 -16.44 39.52
CA SER A 17 6.60 -16.88 40.32
C SER A 17 6.22 -17.77 41.50
N ALA A 18 5.01 -17.63 42.05
CA ALA A 18 4.55 -18.46 43.17
C ALA A 18 4.19 -19.90 42.78
N ILE A 19 3.89 -20.16 41.50
CA ILE A 19 3.45 -21.48 41.01
C ILE A 19 4.52 -22.58 41.25
N PRO A 20 5.80 -22.40 40.85
CA PRO A 20 6.85 -23.36 41.17
C PRO A 20 6.97 -23.68 42.66
N ILE A 21 6.88 -22.66 43.53
CA ILE A 21 6.98 -22.82 44.98
C ILE A 21 5.83 -23.69 45.50
N LEU A 22 4.59 -23.37 45.11
CA LEU A 22 3.39 -24.12 45.48
C LEU A 22 3.45 -25.57 44.99
N THR A 23 3.95 -25.82 43.77
CA THR A 23 4.12 -27.18 43.25
C THR A 23 5.16 -27.99 44.02
N THR A 24 6.22 -27.36 44.56
CA THR A 24 7.16 -28.04 45.46
C THR A 24 6.59 -28.33 46.85
N ILE A 25 5.65 -27.52 47.34
CA ILE A 25 5.02 -27.72 48.65
C ILE A 25 3.95 -28.83 48.59
N TYR A 26 3.20 -28.91 47.48
CA TYR A 26 2.07 -29.83 47.34
C TYR A 26 2.34 -31.05 46.44
N GLY A 27 3.46 -31.09 45.70
CA GLY A 27 3.82 -32.19 44.80
C GLY A 27 4.48 -33.36 45.51
N ASN A 28 4.10 -34.59 45.14
CA ASN A 28 4.69 -35.82 45.68
C ASN A 28 6.22 -35.87 45.45
N TYR A 29 6.94 -36.29 46.49
CA TYR A 29 8.40 -36.25 46.76
C TYR A 29 9.36 -36.89 45.74
N GLN A 30 9.20 -36.68 44.43
CA GLN A 30 10.11 -37.23 43.42
C GLN A 30 11.13 -36.23 42.85
N TYR A 31 11.02 -34.92 43.15
CA TYR A 31 11.95 -33.88 42.69
C TYR A 31 12.57 -33.09 43.86
N PRO A 32 13.84 -32.63 43.75
CA PRO A 32 14.49 -31.87 44.82
C PRO A 32 13.79 -30.52 45.05
N SER A 33 13.41 -30.24 46.30
CA SER A 33 12.67 -29.04 46.75
C SER A 33 13.33 -27.71 46.36
N TRP A 34 14.65 -27.71 46.20
CA TRP A 34 15.43 -26.55 45.76
C TRP A 34 15.12 -26.13 44.32
N GLY A 35 14.70 -27.06 43.45
CA GLY A 35 14.42 -26.77 42.05
C GLY A 35 13.26 -25.79 41.84
N GLY A 36 12.18 -25.92 42.63
CA GLY A 36 11.02 -25.02 42.56
C GLY A 36 11.35 -23.60 43.03
N ILE A 37 12.17 -23.48 44.08
CA ILE A 37 12.63 -22.18 44.60
C ILE A 37 13.53 -21.48 43.58
N ILE A 38 14.49 -22.21 42.99
CA ILE A 38 15.38 -21.68 41.96
C ILE A 38 14.59 -21.21 40.73
N LEU A 39 13.61 -22.00 40.26
CA LEU A 39 12.78 -21.64 39.12
C LEU A 39 11.93 -20.40 39.39
N SER A 40 11.36 -20.26 40.58
CA SER A 40 10.64 -19.05 41.01
C SER A 40 11.53 -17.81 40.99
N ILE A 41 12.76 -17.91 41.49
CA ILE A 41 13.73 -16.82 41.48
C ILE A 41 14.09 -16.41 40.04
N ILE A 42 14.29 -17.38 39.14
CA ILE A 42 14.56 -17.13 37.71
C ILE A 42 13.40 -16.39 37.05
N ILE A 43 12.16 -16.82 37.28
CA ILE A 43 10.95 -16.15 36.73
C ILE A 43 10.84 -14.71 37.23
N LEU A 44 11.08 -14.49 38.54
CA LEU A 44 11.02 -13.16 39.13
C LEU A 44 12.13 -12.24 38.60
N LEU A 45 13.36 -12.74 38.47
CA LEU A 45 14.48 -12.02 37.84
C LEU A 45 14.17 -11.69 36.38
N LEU A 46 13.63 -12.63 35.61
CA LEU A 46 13.22 -12.39 34.23
C LEU A 46 12.17 -11.28 34.14
N GLY A 47 11.20 -11.26 35.05
CA GLY A 47 10.21 -10.17 35.17
C GLY A 47 10.87 -8.81 35.45
N PHE A 48 11.85 -8.75 36.35
CA PHE A 48 12.65 -7.54 36.59
C PHE A 48 13.41 -7.09 35.35
N VAL A 49 14.07 -8.02 34.64
CA VAL A 49 14.81 -7.71 33.42
C VAL A 49 13.88 -7.16 32.35
N ILE A 50 12.73 -7.80 32.12
CA ILE A 50 11.75 -7.34 31.12
C ILE A 50 11.20 -5.95 31.49
N PHE A 51 10.83 -5.74 32.76
CA PHE A 51 10.31 -4.45 33.23
C PHE A 51 11.33 -3.32 33.06
N PHE A 52 12.59 -3.57 33.47
CA PHE A 52 13.68 -2.62 33.32
C PHE A 52 13.96 -2.34 31.84
N TRP A 53 14.01 -3.38 31.00
CA TRP A 53 14.26 -3.27 29.57
C TRP A 53 13.19 -2.43 28.86
N ILE A 54 11.90 -2.62 29.17
CA ILE A 54 10.80 -1.83 28.60
C ILE A 54 10.93 -0.34 29.00
N HIS A 55 11.22 -0.05 30.27
CA HIS A 55 11.39 1.32 30.73
C HIS A 55 12.65 1.96 30.13
N PHE A 56 13.76 1.23 30.11
CA PHE A 56 15.00 1.65 29.47
C PHE A 56 14.78 2.01 28.00
N LEU A 57 14.12 1.14 27.23
CA LEU A 57 13.80 1.39 25.82
C LEU A 57 12.96 2.65 25.64
N LYS A 58 11.97 2.87 26.51
CA LYS A 58 11.14 4.09 26.49
C LYS A 58 11.97 5.36 26.73
N TYR A 59 12.90 5.34 27.69
CA TYR A 59 13.81 6.46 27.92
C TYR A 59 14.77 6.69 26.75
N CYS A 60 15.32 5.60 26.18
CA CYS A 60 16.16 5.67 24.99
C CYS A 60 15.44 6.31 23.80
N ILE A 61 14.17 5.98 23.56
CA ILE A 61 13.36 6.60 22.50
C ILE A 61 13.21 8.11 22.74
N ILE A 62 12.94 8.55 23.97
CA ILE A 62 12.82 9.99 24.29
C ILE A 62 14.14 10.72 24.04
N MET A 63 15.27 10.14 24.47
CA MET A 63 16.58 10.70 24.21
C MET A 63 16.88 10.76 22.71
N PHE A 64 16.59 9.68 21.98
CA PHE A 64 16.77 9.59 20.54
C PHE A 64 15.97 10.68 19.79
N VAL A 65 14.68 10.85 20.10
CA VAL A 65 13.83 11.90 19.51
C VAL A 65 14.36 13.30 19.83
N ARG A 66 14.86 13.54 21.05
CA ARG A 66 15.50 14.82 21.41
C ARG A 66 16.77 15.08 20.61
N THR A 67 17.62 14.08 20.45
CA THR A 67 18.83 14.16 19.63
C THR A 67 18.47 14.47 18.18
N LEU A 68 17.52 13.75 17.58
CA LEU A 68 17.06 14.01 16.21
C LEU A 68 16.51 15.42 16.03
N ASN A 69 15.73 15.93 16.99
CA ASN A 69 15.23 17.29 16.95
C ASN A 69 16.36 18.32 16.98
N GLY A 70 17.36 18.12 17.85
CA GLY A 70 18.56 18.96 17.91
C GLY A 70 19.33 18.94 16.58
N THR A 71 19.62 17.74 16.08
CA THR A 71 20.29 17.52 14.78
C THR A 71 19.54 18.17 13.63
N SER A 72 18.22 17.98 13.54
CA SER A 72 17.37 18.59 12.50
C SER A 72 17.45 20.12 12.51
N LYS A 73 17.34 20.74 13.69
CA LYS A 73 17.46 22.21 13.82
C LYS A 73 18.85 22.72 13.44
N THR A 74 19.90 22.00 13.81
CA THR A 74 21.29 22.37 13.46
C THR A 74 21.57 22.23 11.96
N LEU A 75 21.07 21.19 11.32
CA LEU A 75 21.28 20.98 9.88
C LEU A 75 20.37 21.84 8.99
N SER A 76 19.19 22.26 9.47
CA SER A 76 18.24 23.04 8.67
C SER A 76 18.85 24.26 7.95
N PRO A 77 19.62 25.16 8.62
CA PRO A 77 20.23 26.29 7.93
C PRO A 77 21.28 25.87 6.90
N ILE A 78 22.04 24.81 7.17
CA ILE A 78 23.07 24.26 6.26
C ILE A 78 22.40 23.71 5.00
N VAL A 79 21.34 22.92 5.17
CA VAL A 79 20.57 22.34 4.07
C VAL A 79 19.95 23.42 3.20
N ASN A 80 19.37 24.46 3.81
CA ASN A 80 18.79 25.58 3.07
C ASN A 80 19.85 26.34 2.27
N TYR A 81 21.03 26.54 2.83
CA TYR A 81 22.16 27.12 2.10
C TYR A 81 22.58 26.24 0.92
N LEU A 82 22.76 24.93 1.13
CA LEU A 82 23.16 23.99 0.09
C LEU A 82 22.13 23.89 -1.05
N ASN A 83 20.84 23.90 -0.73
CA ASN A 83 19.75 23.90 -1.71
C ASN A 83 19.83 25.08 -2.70
N ASN A 84 20.32 26.24 -2.24
CA ASN A 84 20.43 27.44 -3.07
C ASN A 84 21.70 27.45 -3.95
N THR A 85 22.61 26.49 -3.78
CA THR A 85 23.83 26.41 -4.59
C THR A 85 23.63 25.61 -5.88
N LYS A 86 24.10 26.16 -7.00
CA LYS A 86 23.94 25.54 -8.33
C LYS A 86 24.83 24.31 -8.58
N VAL A 87 25.93 24.15 -7.83
CA VAL A 87 26.94 23.12 -8.08
C VAL A 87 27.11 22.18 -6.89
N ILE A 88 27.33 22.74 -5.69
CA ILE A 88 27.62 21.95 -4.48
C ILE A 88 26.41 21.12 -4.05
N GLY A 89 25.22 21.73 -4.03
CA GLY A 89 23.95 21.06 -3.68
C GLY A 89 23.69 19.80 -4.51
N PRO A 90 23.74 19.88 -5.86
CA PRO A 90 23.61 18.69 -6.72
C PRO A 90 24.64 17.59 -6.45
N ILE A 91 25.91 17.94 -6.23
CA ILE A 91 26.96 16.96 -5.93
C ILE A 91 26.67 16.24 -4.61
N ILE A 92 26.32 16.99 -3.56
CA ILE A 92 25.97 16.43 -2.26
C ILE A 92 24.70 15.57 -2.38
N SER A 93 23.69 16.03 -3.09
CA SER A 93 22.48 15.24 -3.36
C SER A 93 22.81 13.94 -4.07
N TRP A 94 23.77 13.93 -5.00
CA TRP A 94 24.20 12.72 -5.68
C TRP A 94 24.90 11.75 -4.72
N CYS A 95 25.81 12.24 -3.88
CA CYS A 95 26.46 11.43 -2.85
C CYS A 95 25.45 10.81 -1.87
N ILE A 96 24.49 11.60 -1.38
CA ILE A 96 23.42 11.14 -0.50
C ILE A 96 22.59 10.05 -1.18
N ARG A 97 22.20 10.26 -2.45
CA ARG A 97 21.48 9.25 -3.24
C ARG A 97 22.28 7.97 -3.40
N ALA A 98 23.58 8.05 -3.68
CA ALA A 98 24.45 6.88 -3.83
C ALA A 98 24.54 6.07 -2.54
N VAL A 99 24.70 6.74 -1.39
CA VAL A 99 24.71 6.09 -0.07
C VAL A 99 23.36 5.43 0.23
N PHE A 100 22.25 6.13 0.00
CA PHE A 100 20.92 5.55 0.17
C PHE A 100 20.69 4.36 -0.75
N PHE A 101 21.12 4.45 -2.01
CA PHE A 101 20.99 3.37 -2.99
C PHE A 101 21.79 2.13 -2.59
N PHE A 102 23.01 2.32 -2.10
CA PHE A 102 23.85 1.22 -1.62
C PHE A 102 23.26 0.56 -0.37
N TRP A 103 22.81 1.35 0.60
CA TRP A 103 22.11 0.83 1.79
C TRP A 103 20.82 0.10 1.41
N PHE A 104 20.07 0.66 0.47
CA PHE A 104 18.88 0.04 -0.09
C PHE A 104 19.20 -1.31 -0.73
N LEU A 105 20.28 -1.43 -1.50
CA LEU A 105 20.71 -2.70 -2.09
C LEU A 105 21.03 -3.76 -1.02
N ILE A 106 21.64 -3.37 0.11
CA ILE A 106 21.89 -4.28 1.23
C ILE A 106 20.58 -4.77 1.86
N LEU A 107 19.63 -3.86 2.07
CA LEU A 107 18.29 -4.22 2.59
C LEU A 107 17.56 -5.15 1.61
N LEU A 108 17.67 -4.88 0.30
CA LEU A 108 17.12 -5.73 -0.76
C LEU A 108 17.68 -7.15 -0.67
N MET A 109 18.99 -7.31 -0.50
CA MET A 109 19.61 -8.64 -0.33
C MET A 109 19.20 -9.35 0.97
N SER A 110 18.72 -8.61 1.95
CA SER A 110 18.35 -9.11 3.28
C SER A 110 16.85 -9.31 3.48
N ASP A 111 16.04 -9.13 2.44
CA ASP A 111 14.57 -9.09 2.52
C ASP A 111 13.95 -10.37 3.11
N VAL A 112 14.36 -11.56 2.65
CA VAL A 112 13.86 -12.84 3.20
C VAL A 112 14.16 -12.95 4.71
N LEU A 113 15.35 -12.52 5.12
CA LEU A 113 15.75 -12.52 6.53
C LEU A 113 14.92 -11.51 7.33
N ILE A 114 14.76 -10.29 6.81
CA ILE A 114 13.96 -9.23 7.43
C ILE A 114 12.52 -9.72 7.61
N ARG A 115 11.88 -10.27 6.57
CA ARG A 115 10.52 -10.82 6.68
C ARG A 115 10.41 -11.92 7.74
N LYS A 116 11.36 -12.85 7.79
CA LYS A 116 11.35 -13.96 8.76
C LYS A 116 11.57 -13.50 10.20
N ILE A 117 12.36 -12.45 10.40
CA ILE A 117 12.55 -11.83 11.72
C ILE A 117 11.27 -11.06 12.11
N LEU A 118 10.72 -10.28 11.18
CA LEU A 118 9.54 -9.45 11.44
C LEU A 118 8.26 -10.27 11.59
N SER A 119 8.13 -11.42 10.93
CA SER A 119 6.99 -12.32 11.10
C SER A 119 6.95 -12.96 12.50
N ARG A 120 8.07 -13.03 13.21
CA ARG A 120 8.10 -13.45 14.63
C ARG A 120 7.75 -12.32 15.58
N ALA A 121 7.87 -11.07 15.12
CA ALA A 121 7.51 -9.88 15.87
C ALA A 121 6.07 -9.43 15.60
N SER A 122 5.36 -10.09 14.67
CA SER A 122 3.97 -9.75 14.39
C SER A 122 3.04 -10.29 15.48
N GLY A 123 2.22 -9.38 16.02
CA GLY A 123 1.21 -9.72 17.01
C GLY A 123 0.18 -10.70 16.44
N ILE A 124 -0.55 -11.35 17.36
CA ILE A 124 -1.68 -12.22 17.01
C ILE A 124 -2.95 -11.37 16.93
N HIS A 125 -3.75 -11.57 15.89
CA HIS A 125 -5.05 -10.95 15.76
C HIS A 125 -6.05 -11.61 16.73
N GLU A 126 -6.52 -10.86 17.73
CA GLU A 126 -7.37 -11.35 18.82
C GLU A 126 -8.65 -12.05 18.35
N GLY A 127 -9.20 -11.66 17.19
CA GLY A 127 -10.45 -12.23 16.68
C GLY A 127 -10.32 -13.55 15.92
N THR A 128 -9.13 -13.88 15.41
CA THR A 128 -8.95 -15.05 14.51
C THR A 128 -7.82 -15.98 14.94
N GLY A 129 -6.91 -15.53 15.81
CA GLY A 129 -5.73 -16.30 16.22
C GLY A 129 -4.63 -16.37 15.15
N PHE A 130 -4.78 -15.69 14.01
CA PHE A 130 -3.75 -15.59 12.98
C PHE A 130 -2.76 -14.47 13.29
N HIS A 131 -1.50 -14.63 12.88
CA HIS A 131 -0.50 -13.57 12.99
C HIS A 131 -0.76 -12.48 11.96
N PHE A 132 -0.61 -11.21 12.36
CA PHE A 132 -0.61 -10.11 11.41
C PHE A 132 0.55 -10.24 10.44
N THR A 133 0.39 -9.71 9.23
CA THR A 133 1.53 -9.56 8.35
C THR A 133 2.54 -8.54 8.90
N PRO A 134 3.84 -8.65 8.55
CA PRO A 134 4.84 -7.65 8.93
C PRO A 134 4.48 -6.21 8.52
N ILE A 135 3.64 -6.06 7.49
CA ILE A 135 3.21 -4.76 6.96
C ILE A 135 2.31 -4.06 7.97
N ASN A 136 1.27 -4.76 8.44
CA ASN A 136 0.30 -4.21 9.39
C ASN A 136 0.69 -4.48 10.85
N ALA A 137 1.74 -5.26 11.14
CA ALA A 137 2.24 -5.45 12.50
C ALA A 137 2.62 -4.13 13.19
N SER A 138 3.02 -3.12 12.42
CA SER A 138 3.36 -1.78 12.93
C SER A 138 2.14 -0.89 13.18
N ASP A 139 0.98 -1.26 12.62
CA ASP A 139 -0.28 -0.55 12.69
C ASP A 139 -1.44 -1.53 12.47
N ALA A 140 -1.89 -2.18 13.55
CA ALA A 140 -2.91 -3.23 13.52
C ALA A 140 -4.35 -2.70 13.57
N GLU A 141 -4.57 -1.40 13.35
CA GLU A 141 -5.90 -0.80 13.38
C GLU A 141 -6.57 -0.82 11.99
N PHE A 142 -7.75 -1.44 11.91
CA PHE A 142 -8.50 -1.67 10.68
C PHE A 142 -9.88 -1.02 10.66
N GLN A 143 -10.14 -0.06 11.54
CA GLN A 143 -11.41 0.66 11.61
C GLN A 143 -11.15 2.17 11.53
N PRO A 144 -12.09 2.98 11.03
CA PRO A 144 -13.43 2.61 10.53
C PRO A 144 -13.42 2.11 9.07
N LEU A 145 -14.14 1.02 8.81
CA LEU A 145 -14.40 0.45 7.48
C LEU A 145 -15.84 0.69 7.04
N GLY A 146 -16.07 0.74 5.72
CA GLY A 146 -17.40 0.82 5.14
C GLY A 146 -18.08 2.17 5.36
N LEU A 147 -17.32 3.27 5.31
CA LEU A 147 -17.84 4.63 5.34
C LEU A 147 -18.14 5.09 3.90
N PHE A 148 -19.40 5.01 3.48
CA PHE A 148 -19.85 5.43 2.15
C PHE A 148 -20.66 6.75 2.18
N GLU A 149 -20.94 7.27 3.37
CA GLU A 149 -21.66 8.54 3.57
C GLU A 149 -20.89 9.72 2.97
N GLU A 150 -21.63 10.66 2.37
CA GLU A 150 -21.07 11.92 1.87
C GLU A 150 -20.62 12.81 3.03
N ASN A 151 -19.54 13.57 2.82
CA ASN A 151 -19.04 14.52 3.82
C ASN A 151 -19.83 15.82 3.76
N GLU A 152 -20.53 16.16 4.84
CA GLU A 152 -21.23 17.44 4.99
C GLU A 152 -20.28 18.65 4.86
N GLU A 153 -19.05 18.54 5.37
CA GLU A 153 -18.04 19.63 5.38
C GLU A 153 -17.59 20.09 3.97
N ILE A 154 -17.80 19.29 2.94
CA ILE A 154 -17.34 19.61 1.58
C ILE A 154 -18.32 20.54 0.86
N GLY A 155 -19.61 20.51 1.22
CA GLY A 155 -20.64 21.31 0.57
C GLY A 155 -20.41 22.82 0.68
N GLU A 156 -19.69 23.29 1.72
CA GLU A 156 -19.31 24.71 1.84
C GLU A 156 -18.15 25.08 0.91
N LYS A 157 -17.16 24.19 0.73
CA LYS A 157 -16.02 24.43 -0.19
C LYS A 157 -16.41 24.25 -1.65
N GLU A 158 -17.33 23.34 -1.96
CA GLU A 158 -17.86 23.12 -3.31
C GLU A 158 -18.54 24.40 -3.85
N LYS A 159 -19.26 25.15 -2.99
CA LYS A 159 -19.82 26.48 -3.33
C LYS A 159 -18.76 27.52 -3.72
N LEU A 160 -17.53 27.39 -3.23
CA LEU A 160 -16.45 28.36 -3.46
C LEU A 160 -15.74 28.12 -4.80
N TYR A 161 -15.72 26.87 -5.29
CA TYR A 161 -14.92 26.45 -6.46
C TYR A 161 -15.77 25.95 -7.65
N GLY A 162 -17.09 25.80 -7.48
CA GLY A 162 -18.03 25.46 -8.56
C GLY A 162 -17.83 24.06 -9.14
N ASP A 163 -18.23 23.87 -10.42
CA ASP A 163 -18.26 22.57 -11.11
C ASP A 163 -16.88 21.89 -11.29
N TYR A 164 -15.80 22.64 -11.09
CA TYR A 164 -14.42 22.14 -11.17
C TYR A 164 -13.93 21.54 -9.85
N PHE A 165 -14.72 21.60 -8.78
CA PHE A 165 -14.34 21.04 -7.50
C PHE A 165 -14.42 19.50 -7.55
N PRO A 166 -13.33 18.79 -7.23
CA PRO A 166 -13.39 17.33 -7.14
C PRO A 166 -14.38 16.90 -6.06
N LYS A 167 -15.28 15.96 -6.39
CA LYS A 167 -16.18 15.30 -5.44
C LYS A 167 -15.42 14.29 -4.55
N TYR A 168 -14.37 14.77 -3.89
CA TYR A 168 -13.46 13.97 -3.10
C TYR A 168 -14.02 13.72 -1.71
N ASN A 169 -14.54 12.53 -1.46
CA ASN A 169 -14.99 12.16 -0.12
C ASN A 169 -13.84 11.60 0.73
N LYS A 170 -13.43 12.34 1.77
CA LYS A 170 -12.37 11.93 2.72
C LYS A 170 -12.73 10.69 3.54
N LYS A 171 -13.98 10.55 3.99
CA LYS A 171 -14.43 9.36 4.75
C LYS A 171 -14.37 8.11 3.88
N LEU A 172 -14.83 8.22 2.63
CA LEU A 172 -14.74 7.15 1.64
C LEU A 172 -13.28 6.81 1.31
N ALA A 173 -12.43 7.81 1.09
CA ALA A 173 -11.00 7.61 0.89
C ALA A 173 -10.36 6.90 2.10
N LEU A 174 -10.70 7.29 3.33
CA LEU A 174 -10.20 6.60 4.52
C LEU A 174 -10.64 5.13 4.56
N SER A 175 -11.92 4.86 4.29
CA SER A 175 -12.48 3.51 4.26
C SER A 175 -11.79 2.64 3.20
N LEU A 176 -11.59 3.16 1.98
CA LEU A 176 -10.93 2.44 0.89
C LEU A 176 -9.41 2.29 1.10
N ALA A 177 -8.77 3.22 1.81
CA ALA A 177 -7.37 3.09 2.24
C ALA A 177 -7.22 1.94 3.24
N ILE A 178 -8.13 1.85 4.21
CA ILE A 178 -8.16 0.76 5.19
C ILE A 178 -8.50 -0.58 4.49
N ALA A 179 -9.44 -0.59 3.57
CA ALA A 179 -9.76 -1.78 2.76
C ALA A 179 -8.53 -2.28 1.98
N SER A 180 -7.76 -1.35 1.37
CA SER A 180 -6.49 -1.64 0.68
C SER A 180 -5.39 -2.13 1.63
N LYS A 181 -5.35 -1.61 2.87
CA LYS A 181 -4.43 -2.04 3.93
C LYS A 181 -4.74 -3.47 4.40
N ILE A 182 -6.01 -3.81 4.57
CA ILE A 182 -6.46 -5.15 5.00
C ILE A 182 -6.20 -6.21 3.94
N ALA A 183 -6.18 -5.84 2.65
CA ALA A 183 -5.88 -6.77 1.56
C ALA A 183 -4.53 -7.50 1.73
N TYR A 184 -3.61 -6.96 2.52
CA TYR A 184 -2.33 -7.62 2.82
C TYR A 184 -2.45 -8.80 3.79
N GLU A 185 -3.52 -8.86 4.58
CA GLU A 185 -3.75 -9.89 5.59
C GLU A 185 -4.30 -11.20 5.01
N ASP A 186 -4.37 -12.20 5.87
CA ASP A 186 -4.93 -13.52 5.56
C ASP A 186 -6.46 -13.43 5.45
N VAL A 187 -7.07 -14.18 4.53
CA VAL A 187 -8.53 -14.17 4.29
C VAL A 187 -9.38 -14.28 5.57
N PRO A 188 -9.03 -15.08 6.59
CA PRO A 188 -9.76 -15.09 7.87
C PRO A 188 -9.79 -13.73 8.58
N ILE A 189 -8.67 -13.00 8.60
CA ILE A 189 -8.58 -11.65 9.21
C ILE A 189 -9.42 -10.67 8.38
N ILE A 190 -9.34 -10.75 7.04
CA ILE A 190 -10.12 -9.91 6.13
C ILE A 190 -11.62 -10.10 6.39
N LYS A 191 -12.10 -11.34 6.39
CA LYS A 191 -13.50 -11.66 6.67
C LYS A 191 -13.95 -11.16 8.03
N TYR A 192 -13.11 -11.31 9.06
CA TYR A 192 -13.43 -10.86 10.41
C TYR A 192 -13.62 -9.34 10.47
N GLU A 193 -12.66 -8.57 9.96
CA GLU A 193 -12.73 -7.10 10.01
C GLU A 193 -13.82 -6.52 9.11
N LEU A 194 -14.09 -7.12 7.94
CA LEU A 194 -15.20 -6.74 7.08
C LEU A 194 -16.56 -7.06 7.74
N LYS A 195 -16.71 -8.23 8.36
CA LYS A 195 -17.93 -8.60 9.09
C LYS A 195 -18.18 -7.65 10.26
N LYS A 196 -17.13 -7.31 11.01
CA LYS A 196 -17.18 -6.33 12.11
C LYS A 196 -17.62 -4.95 11.63
N ALA A 197 -17.28 -4.58 10.40
CA ALA A 197 -17.66 -3.31 9.78
C ALA A 197 -19.05 -3.32 9.09
N GLY A 198 -19.77 -4.45 9.15
CA GLY A 198 -21.12 -4.60 8.60
C GLY A 198 -21.20 -4.96 7.11
N TYR A 199 -20.12 -5.49 6.52
CA TYR A 199 -20.20 -6.03 5.16
C TYR A 199 -20.93 -7.37 5.13
N ASP A 200 -21.65 -7.62 4.04
CA ASP A 200 -22.31 -8.91 3.82
C ASP A 200 -21.28 -9.98 3.45
N MET A 201 -21.16 -11.02 4.29
CA MET A 201 -20.21 -12.10 4.07
C MET A 201 -20.63 -13.08 2.96
N ASN A 202 -21.91 -13.09 2.56
CA ASN A 202 -22.35 -13.88 1.41
C ASN A 202 -21.83 -13.27 0.09
N SER A 203 -21.67 -11.95 0.06
CA SER A 203 -21.05 -11.24 -1.07
C SER A 203 -19.52 -11.38 -1.16
N PHE A 204 -18.87 -11.88 -0.11
CA PHE A 204 -17.41 -11.94 -0.05
C PHE A 204 -16.83 -12.97 -1.01
N LYS A 205 -15.98 -12.53 -1.94
CA LYS A 205 -15.23 -13.42 -2.85
C LYS A 205 -13.75 -13.04 -2.86
N PRO A 206 -12.84 -13.94 -2.43
CA PRO A 206 -11.42 -13.73 -2.67
C PRO A 206 -11.11 -13.94 -4.17
N ILE A 207 -10.23 -13.10 -4.70
CA ILE A 207 -9.69 -13.21 -6.05
C ILE A 207 -8.23 -13.63 -5.92
N ALA A 208 -7.88 -14.69 -6.62
CA ALA A 208 -6.50 -15.13 -6.79
C ALA A 208 -6.31 -15.58 -8.23
N TYR A 209 -5.28 -15.04 -8.89
CA TYR A 209 -4.86 -15.46 -10.22
C TYR A 209 -3.39 -15.12 -10.43
N LYS A 210 -2.55 -16.14 -10.66
CA LYS A 210 -1.08 -15.96 -10.72
C LYS A 210 -0.57 -15.15 -9.51
N ASN A 211 -0.07 -13.94 -9.73
CA ASN A 211 0.47 -13.07 -8.68
C ASN A 211 -0.53 -11.98 -8.25
N VAL A 212 -1.74 -11.98 -8.79
CA VAL A 212 -2.82 -11.05 -8.43
C VAL A 212 -3.65 -11.65 -7.32
N CYS A 213 -3.72 -10.93 -6.19
CA CYS A 213 -4.63 -11.23 -5.10
C CYS A 213 -5.55 -10.02 -4.88
N GLY A 214 -6.76 -10.28 -4.43
CA GLY A 214 -7.74 -9.25 -4.11
C GLY A 214 -8.99 -9.85 -3.49
N TYR A 215 -9.97 -9.02 -3.22
CA TYR A 215 -11.28 -9.49 -2.76
C TYR A 215 -12.39 -8.55 -3.21
N ILE A 216 -13.60 -9.08 -3.23
CA ILE A 216 -14.84 -8.34 -3.42
C ILE A 216 -15.69 -8.50 -2.16
N ALA A 217 -16.32 -7.42 -1.73
CA ALA A 217 -17.34 -7.42 -0.67
C ALA A 217 -18.35 -6.31 -0.90
N GLU A 218 -19.57 -6.49 -0.41
CA GLU A 218 -20.68 -5.56 -0.55
C GLU A 218 -21.16 -5.06 0.83
N LYS A 219 -21.52 -3.78 0.89
CA LYS A 219 -22.19 -3.15 2.04
C LYS A 219 -23.09 -2.01 1.55
N ASP A 220 -24.35 -2.00 1.96
CA ASP A 220 -25.32 -0.94 1.67
C ASP A 220 -25.42 -0.60 0.16
N ASP A 221 -25.55 -1.62 -0.71
CA ASP A 221 -25.51 -1.51 -2.18
C ASP A 221 -24.16 -1.02 -2.78
N ASN A 222 -23.13 -0.81 -1.95
CA ASN A 222 -21.79 -0.46 -2.39
C ASN A 222 -20.92 -1.71 -2.48
N ILE A 223 -20.56 -2.09 -3.71
CA ILE A 223 -19.62 -3.17 -4.00
C ILE A 223 -18.22 -2.58 -3.98
N VAL A 224 -17.32 -3.18 -3.21
CA VAL A 224 -15.90 -2.81 -3.16
C VAL A 224 -15.06 -3.94 -3.75
N LEU A 225 -14.30 -3.63 -4.79
CA LEU A 225 -13.25 -4.47 -5.36
C LEU A 225 -11.89 -3.93 -4.91
N VAL A 226 -11.13 -4.73 -4.17
CA VAL A 226 -9.82 -4.34 -3.67
C VAL A 226 -8.74 -5.26 -4.21
N PHE A 227 -7.73 -4.69 -4.86
CA PHE A 227 -6.53 -5.43 -5.25
C PHE A 227 -5.42 -5.23 -4.21
N ARG A 228 -4.81 -6.35 -3.80
CA ARG A 228 -3.67 -6.35 -2.92
C ARG A 228 -2.42 -5.92 -3.69
N GLY A 229 -1.59 -5.08 -3.07
CA GLY A 229 -0.28 -4.75 -3.61
C GLY A 229 0.81 -5.78 -3.29
N SER A 230 2.01 -5.51 -3.77
CA SER A 230 3.22 -6.20 -3.30
C SER A 230 3.55 -5.72 -1.89
N ASN A 231 4.22 -6.59 -1.12
CA ASN A 231 4.72 -6.22 0.19
C ASN A 231 5.76 -5.09 0.02
N PRO A 232 5.66 -3.95 0.73
CA PRO A 232 6.70 -2.90 0.70
C PRO A 232 8.10 -3.40 1.04
N LEU A 233 8.20 -4.50 1.80
CA LEU A 233 9.45 -5.22 2.07
C LEU A 233 9.98 -5.98 0.85
N ASN A 234 9.08 -6.42 -0.04
CA ASN A 234 9.38 -7.06 -1.31
C ASN A 234 9.41 -6.03 -2.47
N ILE A 235 9.96 -4.85 -2.22
CA ILE A 235 10.11 -3.81 -3.26
C ILE A 235 11.11 -4.23 -4.36
N GLN A 236 11.86 -5.32 -4.13
CA GLN A 236 12.62 -6.02 -5.18
C GLN A 236 11.68 -6.34 -6.35
N ASN A 237 10.56 -7.04 -6.12
CA ASN A 237 9.60 -7.36 -7.18
C ASN A 237 8.98 -6.09 -7.79
N CYS A 238 8.61 -5.09 -6.98
CA CYS A 238 8.03 -3.84 -7.50
C CYS A 238 8.97 -3.04 -8.42
N LEU A 239 10.28 -3.04 -8.17
CA LEU A 239 11.27 -2.28 -8.95
C LEU A 239 11.93 -3.11 -10.05
N THR A 240 12.06 -4.43 -9.87
CA THR A 240 12.70 -5.35 -10.83
C THR A 240 11.71 -5.99 -11.81
N ASP A 241 10.43 -6.15 -11.45
CA ASP A 241 9.36 -6.56 -12.38
C ASP A 241 8.84 -5.41 -13.26
N ILE A 242 9.43 -4.21 -13.16
CA ILE A 242 9.27 -3.16 -14.17
C ILE A 242 10.07 -3.58 -15.41
N ARG A 243 9.63 -4.68 -16.05
CA ARG A 243 9.80 -4.86 -17.48
C ARG A 243 9.03 -3.71 -18.09
N ALA A 244 9.76 -2.64 -18.43
CA ALA A 244 9.23 -1.39 -18.93
C ALA A 244 8.66 -1.48 -20.35
N LEU A 245 8.10 -2.65 -20.70
CA LEU A 245 7.43 -2.89 -21.94
C LEU A 245 5.99 -2.38 -21.80
N LEU A 246 5.61 -1.59 -22.79
CA LEU A 246 4.26 -1.09 -22.92
C LEU A 246 3.57 -1.85 -24.04
N CYS A 247 2.36 -2.31 -23.80
CA CYS A 247 1.49 -2.90 -24.81
C CYS A 247 0.41 -1.88 -25.21
N LYS A 248 0.01 -1.95 -26.48
CA LYS A 248 -1.07 -1.11 -27.00
C LYS A 248 -2.42 -1.72 -26.64
N ILE A 249 -3.33 -0.90 -26.12
CA ILE A 249 -4.72 -1.30 -25.90
C ILE A 249 -5.62 -0.51 -26.85
N GLU A 250 -6.50 -1.24 -27.53
CA GLU A 250 -7.51 -0.68 -28.41
C GLU A 250 -8.88 -1.26 -28.02
N SER A 251 -9.89 -0.40 -28.02
CA SER A 251 -11.29 -0.78 -27.91
C SER A 251 -11.88 -0.86 -29.31
N SER A 252 -12.72 -1.87 -29.55
CA SER A 252 -13.43 -2.02 -30.83
C SER A 252 -14.39 -0.86 -31.12
N SER A 253 -14.89 -0.17 -30.10
CA SER A 253 -15.86 0.94 -30.25
C SER A 253 -15.20 2.33 -30.17
N ARG A 254 -14.19 2.51 -29.31
CA ARG A 254 -13.57 3.82 -29.01
C ARG A 254 -12.22 4.04 -29.70
N GLY A 255 -11.70 3.02 -30.38
CA GLY A 255 -10.39 3.09 -31.03
C GLY A 255 -9.22 2.98 -30.02
N PRO A 256 -8.06 3.61 -30.30
CA PRO A 256 -6.87 3.43 -29.48
C PRO A 256 -7.01 4.12 -28.12
N ILE A 257 -6.86 3.36 -27.04
CA ILE A 257 -6.87 3.85 -25.65
C ILE A 257 -5.50 4.43 -25.29
N GLY A 258 -4.43 3.74 -25.69
CA GLY A 258 -3.06 4.17 -25.41
C GLY A 258 -2.14 3.00 -25.12
N LEU A 259 -1.00 3.31 -24.51
CA LEU A 259 0.01 2.34 -24.11
C LEU A 259 -0.09 2.06 -22.61
N VAL A 260 -0.12 0.79 -22.23
CA VAL A 260 -0.21 0.33 -20.84
C VAL A 260 0.95 -0.59 -20.53
N HIS A 261 1.40 -0.56 -19.28
CA HIS A 261 2.45 -1.44 -18.80
C HIS A 261 2.02 -2.91 -18.93
N GLU A 262 2.78 -3.66 -19.74
CA GLU A 262 2.46 -5.03 -20.15
C GLU A 262 2.27 -5.94 -18.94
N GLY A 263 3.19 -5.88 -17.96
CA GLY A 263 3.10 -6.67 -16.74
C GLY A 263 1.78 -6.49 -15.96
N PHE A 264 1.27 -5.26 -15.82
CA PHE A 264 -0.02 -5.03 -15.15
C PHE A 264 -1.20 -5.56 -15.98
N TYR A 265 -1.15 -5.37 -17.30
CA TYR A 265 -2.20 -5.82 -18.20
C TYR A 265 -2.30 -7.35 -18.26
N GLU A 266 -1.16 -8.04 -18.35
CA GLU A 266 -1.09 -9.51 -18.35
C GLU A 266 -1.42 -10.12 -16.99
N ALA A 267 -1.00 -9.49 -15.89
CA ALA A 267 -1.22 -9.99 -14.54
C ALA A 267 -2.72 -10.13 -14.22
N ILE A 268 -3.55 -9.19 -14.68
CA ILE A 268 -5.01 -9.24 -14.53
C ILE A 268 -5.64 -10.37 -15.37
N GLY A 269 -5.00 -10.75 -16.48
CA GLY A 269 -5.46 -11.75 -17.45
C GLY A 269 -6.66 -11.27 -18.28
N GLU A 270 -6.91 -11.93 -19.41
CA GLU A 270 -8.04 -11.62 -20.31
C GLU A 270 -9.24 -12.55 -20.05
N ASP A 271 -10.42 -12.16 -20.55
CA ASP A 271 -11.60 -13.02 -20.56
C ASP A 271 -11.55 -13.95 -21.78
N LEU A 272 -10.66 -14.95 -21.73
CA LEU A 272 -10.63 -15.98 -22.77
C LEU A 272 -11.70 -17.04 -22.45
N GLN A 273 -12.62 -17.25 -23.40
CA GLN A 273 -13.42 -18.48 -23.46
C GLN A 273 -12.45 -19.68 -23.51
N MET A 274 -12.76 -20.74 -22.76
CA MET A 274 -11.84 -21.85 -22.47
C MET A 274 -11.35 -22.66 -23.68
N ASP A 275 -11.86 -22.40 -24.89
CA ASP A 275 -11.63 -23.25 -26.07
C ASP A 275 -10.38 -22.90 -26.90
N LYS A 276 -9.59 -21.88 -26.53
CA LYS A 276 -8.38 -21.50 -27.29
C LYS A 276 -7.18 -21.22 -26.39
N LEU A 277 -6.48 -22.28 -25.99
CA LEU A 277 -5.11 -22.18 -25.47
C LEU A 277 -4.18 -23.07 -26.31
N PRO A 278 -3.28 -22.50 -27.13
CA PRO A 278 -2.08 -23.22 -27.52
C PRO A 278 -1.16 -23.28 -26.30
N ARG A 279 -0.75 -24.50 -25.91
CA ARG A 279 0.34 -24.71 -24.95
C ARG A 279 1.64 -24.28 -25.62
N SER A 280 2.14 -23.07 -25.35
CA SER A 280 3.51 -22.72 -25.70
C SER A 280 4.46 -23.29 -24.64
N GLN A 281 5.17 -24.36 -24.98
CA GLN A 281 6.41 -24.72 -24.33
C GLN A 281 7.51 -23.78 -24.82
N THR A 282 8.10 -22.99 -23.94
CA THR A 282 9.25 -22.16 -24.28
C THR A 282 10.49 -23.06 -24.37
N VAL A 283 10.92 -23.39 -25.59
CA VAL A 283 12.24 -24.00 -25.86
C VAL A 283 13.24 -22.85 -26.02
N ILE A 284 14.27 -22.81 -25.18
CA ILE A 284 15.37 -21.85 -25.30
C ILE A 284 16.52 -22.56 -26.02
N GLU A 285 16.78 -22.19 -27.27
CA GLU A 285 18.02 -22.54 -27.97
C GLU A 285 19.13 -21.57 -27.55
N LEU A 286 20.27 -22.11 -27.12
CA LEU A 286 21.48 -21.33 -26.85
C LEU A 286 22.43 -21.38 -28.05
N SER A 287 22.66 -20.22 -28.67
CA SER A 287 23.73 -20.03 -29.65
C SER A 287 24.99 -19.51 -28.96
N ASN A 288 26.11 -20.24 -29.11
CA ASN A 288 27.43 -19.83 -28.65
C ASN A 288 28.10 -18.87 -29.64
N THR A 289 28.61 -17.72 -29.18
CA THR A 289 29.64 -16.97 -29.92
C THR A 289 30.72 -16.40 -29.00
N SER A 290 31.90 -17.04 -29.12
CA SER A 290 33.26 -16.51 -29.33
C SER A 290 33.89 -15.42 -28.44
N LEU A 291 35.10 -15.75 -28.00
CA LEU A 291 36.07 -15.07 -27.14
C LEU A 291 36.97 -14.08 -27.92
N VAL A 292 36.65 -12.77 -27.96
CA VAL A 292 37.67 -11.71 -28.11
C VAL A 292 37.16 -10.39 -27.50
N LYS A 293 37.62 -10.04 -26.28
CA LYS A 293 37.93 -8.68 -25.76
C LYS A 293 38.07 -8.69 -24.23
N THR A 294 39.24 -9.07 -23.74
CA THR A 294 39.50 -9.41 -22.33
C THR A 294 39.66 -8.23 -21.36
N VAL A 295 39.38 -6.98 -21.77
CA VAL A 295 39.40 -5.81 -20.86
C VAL A 295 38.03 -5.09 -20.81
N GLU A 296 37.26 -5.09 -21.90
CA GLU A 296 35.82 -4.75 -21.86
C GLU A 296 35.01 -5.80 -21.09
N THR A 297 35.50 -7.04 -20.95
CA THR A 297 34.87 -8.10 -20.17
C THR A 297 35.01 -7.96 -18.66
N ILE A 298 35.80 -7.06 -18.08
CA ILE A 298 35.77 -6.89 -16.60
C ILE A 298 34.57 -6.04 -16.21
N PHE A 299 34.36 -4.90 -16.86
CA PHE A 299 33.13 -4.11 -16.70
C PHE A 299 31.92 -4.80 -17.33
N GLY A 300 32.12 -5.49 -18.45
CA GLY A 300 31.15 -6.35 -19.08
C GLY A 300 30.75 -7.49 -18.16
N ALA A 301 31.68 -8.30 -17.65
CA ALA A 301 31.36 -9.38 -16.72
C ALA A 301 30.91 -8.87 -15.36
N LEU A 302 31.34 -7.70 -14.86
CA LEU A 302 30.77 -7.12 -13.64
C LEU A 302 29.34 -6.65 -13.89
N LYS A 303 29.05 -6.05 -15.05
CA LYS A 303 27.69 -5.69 -15.48
C LYS A 303 26.85 -6.94 -15.73
N THR A 304 27.40 -7.98 -16.34
CA THR A 304 26.74 -9.25 -16.63
C THR A 304 26.64 -10.11 -15.37
N LEU A 305 27.50 -9.94 -14.36
CA LEU A 305 27.44 -10.62 -13.07
C LEU A 305 26.58 -9.85 -12.08
N VAL A 306 26.48 -8.52 -12.19
CA VAL A 306 25.41 -7.72 -11.56
C VAL A 306 24.08 -8.00 -12.26
N PHE A 307 24.08 -8.20 -13.58
CA PHE A 307 22.90 -8.60 -14.35
C PHE A 307 22.52 -10.06 -14.12
N PHE A 308 23.47 -10.99 -13.94
CA PHE A 308 23.23 -12.39 -13.59
C PHE A 308 22.98 -12.56 -12.10
N ALA A 309 23.61 -11.79 -11.22
CA ALA A 309 23.25 -11.76 -9.80
C ALA A 309 21.86 -11.14 -9.67
N SER A 310 21.54 -10.06 -10.38
CA SER A 310 20.16 -9.56 -10.42
C SER A 310 19.22 -10.57 -11.06
N GLN A 311 19.52 -11.20 -12.21
CA GLN A 311 18.67 -12.23 -12.84
C GLN A 311 18.54 -13.51 -11.98
N SER A 312 19.58 -13.92 -11.27
CA SER A 312 19.59 -15.09 -10.37
C SER A 312 18.92 -14.77 -9.02
N LEU A 313 19.01 -13.53 -8.54
CA LEU A 313 18.16 -12.98 -7.46
C LEU A 313 16.71 -12.76 -7.91
N ILE A 314 16.45 -12.55 -9.20
CA ILE A 314 15.12 -12.39 -9.82
C ILE A 314 14.45 -13.77 -9.99
N THR A 315 15.20 -14.85 -10.24
CA THR A 315 14.61 -16.20 -10.40
C THR A 315 14.19 -16.86 -9.08
N HIS A 316 14.61 -16.35 -7.92
CA HIS A 316 14.34 -17.00 -6.63
C HIS A 316 13.24 -16.36 -5.77
N VAL A 317 12.45 -15.42 -6.29
CA VAL A 317 11.27 -14.90 -5.57
C VAL A 317 10.09 -14.69 -6.54
N TYR A 318 9.76 -15.74 -7.30
CA TYR A 318 8.36 -15.95 -7.67
C TYR A 318 7.66 -16.42 -6.42
N ASP A 319 6.94 -15.53 -5.72
CA ASP A 319 5.98 -16.00 -4.73
C ASP A 319 4.85 -16.68 -5.55
N PRO A 320 4.69 -18.02 -5.49
CA PRO A 320 3.53 -18.65 -6.09
C PRO A 320 2.27 -18.04 -5.48
N VAL A 321 1.14 -18.07 -6.22
CA VAL A 321 -0.21 -17.64 -5.79
C VAL A 321 -0.31 -17.74 -4.27
N ASP A 322 -0.49 -16.60 -3.58
CA ASP A 322 -0.46 -16.58 -2.13
C ASP A 322 -1.46 -17.59 -1.59
N HIS A 323 -0.95 -18.65 -0.95
CA HIS A 323 -1.77 -19.79 -0.53
C HIS A 323 -2.91 -19.37 0.40
N ARG A 324 -2.78 -18.20 1.02
CA ARG A 324 -3.78 -17.57 1.88
C ARG A 324 -5.06 -17.14 1.16
N TYR A 325 -5.02 -16.97 -0.16
CA TYR A 325 -6.15 -16.55 -1.00
C TYR A 325 -6.77 -17.70 -1.83
N LEU A 326 -6.32 -18.94 -1.65
CA LEU A 326 -6.74 -20.05 -2.49
C LEU A 326 -8.22 -20.44 -2.29
N GLY A 327 -8.99 -20.40 -3.39
CA GLY A 327 -10.27 -21.08 -3.58
C GLY A 327 -10.20 -22.05 -4.78
N GLU A 328 -11.26 -22.81 -5.04
CA GLU A 328 -11.30 -23.87 -6.07
C GLU A 328 -11.01 -23.36 -7.50
N ASP A 329 -11.41 -22.13 -7.84
CA ASP A 329 -11.26 -21.51 -9.18
C ASP A 329 -9.91 -20.80 -9.42
N ALA A 330 -9.02 -20.74 -8.41
CA ALA A 330 -7.95 -19.73 -8.29
C ALA A 330 -6.77 -19.83 -9.28
N ARG A 331 -6.74 -20.82 -10.18
CA ARG A 331 -5.59 -21.05 -11.09
C ARG A 331 -5.92 -20.99 -12.58
N PHE A 332 -7.19 -21.03 -12.95
CA PHE A 332 -7.59 -21.21 -14.35
C PHE A 332 -8.36 -20.00 -14.92
N VAL A 333 -9.07 -19.26 -14.07
CA VAL A 333 -9.86 -18.10 -14.47
C VAL A 333 -9.09 -16.82 -14.16
N SER A 334 -9.01 -15.88 -15.12
CA SER A 334 -8.31 -14.61 -14.92
C SER A 334 -8.93 -13.79 -13.79
N ALA A 335 -8.12 -12.92 -13.14
CA ALA A 335 -8.64 -12.03 -12.11
C ALA A 335 -9.75 -11.11 -12.67
N TYR A 336 -9.62 -10.70 -13.93
CA TYR A 336 -10.65 -9.94 -14.64
C TYR A 336 -11.98 -10.69 -14.73
N SER A 337 -11.96 -11.92 -15.22
CA SER A 337 -13.17 -12.75 -15.37
C SER A 337 -13.79 -13.11 -14.02
N GLN A 338 -12.96 -13.41 -13.01
CA GLN A 338 -13.45 -13.67 -11.65
C GLN A 338 -14.22 -12.45 -11.10
N ALA A 339 -13.62 -11.26 -11.19
CA ALA A 339 -14.22 -10.05 -10.66
C ALA A 339 -15.49 -9.64 -11.42
N THR A 340 -15.43 -9.59 -12.75
CA THR A 340 -16.56 -9.16 -13.59
C THR A 340 -17.77 -10.10 -13.44
N ARG A 341 -17.55 -11.41 -13.44
CA ARG A 341 -18.63 -12.41 -13.25
C ARG A 341 -19.26 -12.28 -11.87
N TRP A 342 -18.45 -12.17 -10.83
CA TRP A 342 -18.96 -12.05 -9.46
C TRP A 342 -19.74 -10.76 -9.23
N ILE A 343 -19.21 -9.61 -9.67
CA ILE A 343 -19.90 -8.31 -9.56
C ILE A 343 -21.22 -8.35 -10.34
N SER A 344 -21.22 -8.94 -11.54
CA SER A 344 -22.44 -9.10 -12.34
C SER A 344 -23.47 -10.00 -11.64
N GLN A 345 -23.02 -11.05 -10.96
CA GLN A 345 -23.89 -11.92 -10.17
C GLN A 345 -24.50 -11.19 -8.97
N LEU A 346 -23.71 -10.39 -8.25
CA LEU A 346 -24.21 -9.55 -7.16
C LEU A 346 -25.26 -8.56 -7.64
N CYS A 347 -25.11 -8.00 -8.84
CA CYS A 347 -26.12 -7.12 -9.44
C CYS A 347 -27.42 -7.88 -9.76
N LYS A 348 -27.32 -9.08 -10.38
CA LYS A 348 -28.49 -9.91 -10.74
C LYS A 348 -29.27 -10.44 -9.54
N ASN A 349 -28.58 -10.76 -8.44
CA ASN A 349 -29.25 -11.23 -7.22
C ASN A 349 -30.19 -10.16 -6.65
N ASN A 350 -29.81 -8.88 -6.77
CA ASN A 350 -30.68 -7.76 -6.40
C ASN A 350 -31.91 -7.69 -7.33
N ASP A 351 -31.71 -7.82 -8.64
CA ASP A 351 -32.81 -7.81 -9.63
C ASP A 351 -33.79 -8.99 -9.44
N SER A 352 -33.31 -10.14 -8.94
CA SER A 352 -34.13 -11.34 -8.73
C SER A 352 -34.95 -11.28 -7.43
N GLU A 353 -34.42 -10.64 -6.37
CA GLU A 353 -35.22 -10.28 -5.19
C GLU A 353 -36.30 -9.24 -5.54
N ASN A 354 -36.10 -8.45 -6.60
CA ASN A 354 -37.06 -7.45 -7.10
C ASN A 354 -38.19 -8.02 -7.99
N GLY A 355 -38.14 -9.30 -8.39
CA GLY A 355 -39.10 -9.91 -9.32
C GLY A 355 -40.44 -10.36 -8.72
N GLY A 356 -40.68 -10.07 -7.43
CA GLY A 356 -41.86 -10.53 -6.68
C GLY A 356 -42.81 -9.42 -6.18
N GLU A 357 -42.67 -8.18 -6.65
CA GLU A 357 -43.54 -7.08 -6.19
C GLU A 357 -44.87 -7.04 -6.97
N GLU A 358 -45.97 -7.32 -6.26
CA GLU A 358 -47.32 -6.96 -6.68
C GLU A 358 -47.41 -5.43 -6.90
N PRO A 359 -48.15 -4.97 -7.93
CA PRO A 359 -48.24 -3.55 -8.27
C PRO A 359 -49.11 -2.82 -7.25
N GLY A 360 -48.54 -2.44 -6.10
CA GLY A 360 -49.34 -1.87 -5.01
C GLY A 360 -48.65 -0.92 -4.04
N ASN A 361 -47.32 -0.82 -3.97
CA ASN A 361 -46.66 0.01 -2.95
C ASN A 361 -45.68 1.03 -3.53
N ILE A 362 -46.17 2.26 -3.72
CA ILE A 362 -45.37 3.45 -4.00
C ILE A 362 -44.71 3.86 -2.68
N GLY A 363 -43.49 3.39 -2.42
CA GLY A 363 -42.84 3.73 -1.16
C GLY A 363 -41.46 3.14 -0.88
N GLN A 364 -40.57 3.02 -1.87
CA GLN A 364 -39.11 3.13 -1.76
C GLN A 364 -38.48 2.63 -3.07
N ARG A 365 -38.02 3.54 -3.96
CA ARG A 365 -37.07 3.16 -5.02
C ARG A 365 -35.78 2.71 -4.34
N LYS A 366 -35.55 1.40 -4.21
CA LYS A 366 -34.27 0.87 -3.71
C LYS A 366 -33.12 1.28 -4.65
N SER A 367 -31.97 1.54 -4.05
CA SER A 367 -30.81 2.22 -4.63
C SER A 367 -30.10 1.38 -5.71
N LYS A 368 -29.60 2.03 -6.77
CA LYS A 368 -28.74 1.39 -7.79
C LYS A 368 -27.40 1.02 -7.16
N LYS A 369 -26.92 -0.22 -7.37
CA LYS A 369 -25.60 -0.65 -6.88
C LYS A 369 -24.48 0.28 -7.36
N ARG A 370 -23.46 0.44 -6.51
CA ARG A 370 -22.30 1.32 -6.74
C ARG A 370 -21.01 0.52 -6.63
N LEU A 371 -20.19 0.53 -7.68
CA LEU A 371 -18.90 -0.13 -7.71
C LEU A 371 -17.77 0.83 -7.35
N TYR A 372 -17.06 0.53 -6.26
CA TYR A 372 -15.82 1.16 -5.86
C TYR A 372 -14.64 0.22 -6.10
N ILE A 373 -13.56 0.74 -6.67
CA ILE A 373 -12.33 -0.01 -6.91
C ILE A 373 -11.22 0.63 -6.09
N ALA A 374 -10.43 -0.17 -5.39
CA ALA A 374 -9.31 0.35 -4.60
C ALA A 374 -8.08 -0.55 -4.65
N GLY A 375 -6.94 0.02 -4.29
CA GLY A 375 -5.71 -0.73 -4.15
C GLY A 375 -4.54 0.14 -3.70
N HIS A 376 -3.59 -0.49 -3.02
CA HIS A 376 -2.34 0.13 -2.59
C HIS A 376 -1.15 -0.40 -3.40
N SER A 377 -0.14 0.43 -3.68
CA SER A 377 1.07 0.04 -4.41
C SER A 377 0.75 -0.60 -5.77
N LEU A 378 1.32 -1.77 -6.06
CA LEU A 378 0.96 -2.63 -7.22
C LEU A 378 -0.56 -2.81 -7.36
N GLY A 379 -1.30 -2.96 -6.26
CA GLY A 379 -2.75 -3.11 -6.27
C GLY A 379 -3.48 -1.88 -6.83
N GLY A 380 -2.94 -0.67 -6.61
CA GLY A 380 -3.47 0.55 -7.21
C GLY A 380 -3.26 0.58 -8.73
N GLY A 381 -2.11 0.09 -9.19
CA GLY A 381 -1.87 -0.07 -10.63
C GLY A 381 -2.82 -1.09 -11.27
N LEU A 382 -3.01 -2.25 -10.62
CA LEU A 382 -3.97 -3.27 -11.04
C LEU A 382 -5.41 -2.74 -11.07
N ALA A 383 -5.82 -1.96 -10.07
CA ALA A 383 -7.13 -1.32 -10.03
C ALA A 383 -7.38 -0.41 -11.26
N THR A 384 -6.38 0.39 -11.64
CA THR A 384 -6.49 1.29 -12.81
C THR A 384 -6.54 0.52 -14.11
N VAL A 385 -5.71 -0.52 -14.25
CA VAL A 385 -5.71 -1.38 -15.45
C VAL A 385 -6.99 -2.22 -15.54
N PHE A 386 -7.56 -2.64 -14.42
CA PHE A 386 -8.88 -3.29 -14.39
C PHE A 386 -9.96 -2.37 -14.96
N LEU A 387 -10.01 -1.10 -14.54
CA LEU A 387 -10.94 -0.12 -15.10
C LEU A 387 -10.69 0.12 -16.60
N ALA A 388 -9.43 0.15 -17.03
CA ALA A 388 -9.09 0.24 -18.45
C ALA A 388 -9.60 -0.94 -19.27
N LYS A 389 -9.59 -2.17 -18.73
CA LYS A 389 -10.17 -3.34 -19.39
C LYS A 389 -11.69 -3.24 -19.48
N LEU A 390 -12.36 -2.76 -18.42
CA LEU A 390 -13.80 -2.47 -18.50
C LEU A 390 -14.11 -1.44 -19.60
N LEU A 391 -13.26 -0.43 -19.75
CA LEU A 391 -13.36 0.59 -20.80
C LEU A 391 -13.14 -0.01 -22.19
N LYS A 392 -12.14 -0.88 -22.33
CA LYS A 392 -11.79 -1.58 -23.57
C LYS A 392 -12.95 -2.44 -24.07
N ASP A 393 -13.56 -3.20 -23.16
CA ASP A 393 -14.60 -4.19 -23.45
C ASP A 393 -16.02 -3.60 -23.44
N ASP A 394 -16.17 -2.28 -23.25
CA ASP A 394 -17.47 -1.60 -23.06
C ASP A 394 -18.37 -2.31 -22.04
N SER A 395 -17.77 -2.68 -20.91
CA SER A 395 -18.46 -3.48 -19.90
C SER A 395 -19.67 -2.72 -19.30
N PRO A 396 -20.82 -3.38 -19.11
CA PRO A 396 -21.99 -2.77 -18.43
C PRO A 396 -21.68 -2.38 -16.98
N LEU A 397 -20.59 -2.89 -16.40
CA LEU A 397 -20.14 -2.50 -15.05
C LEU A 397 -19.71 -1.03 -14.98
N LEU A 398 -19.44 -0.37 -16.12
CA LEU A 398 -19.20 1.07 -16.17
C LEU A 398 -20.41 1.88 -15.70
N ASP A 399 -21.64 1.37 -15.85
CA ASP A 399 -22.87 2.07 -15.48
C ASP A 399 -23.09 2.15 -13.97
N ILE A 400 -22.48 1.24 -13.21
CA ILE A 400 -22.50 1.20 -11.75
C ILE A 400 -21.20 1.77 -11.15
N PHE A 401 -20.21 2.11 -11.98
CA PHE A 401 -18.92 2.62 -11.50
C PHE A 401 -19.08 3.94 -10.75
N ALA A 402 -18.76 3.91 -9.46
CA ALA A 402 -18.91 5.03 -8.53
C ALA A 402 -17.59 5.72 -8.23
N GLY A 403 -16.47 4.99 -8.19
CA GLY A 403 -15.15 5.61 -8.11
C GLY A 403 -13.99 4.64 -7.92
N ILE A 404 -12.78 5.14 -8.17
CA ILE A 404 -11.53 4.42 -7.96
C ILE A 404 -10.59 5.24 -7.08
N TYR A 405 -10.09 4.61 -6.02
CA TYR A 405 -9.23 5.23 -5.03
C TYR A 405 -7.97 4.41 -4.86
N THR A 406 -6.85 4.96 -5.31
CA THR A 406 -5.56 4.26 -5.24
C THR A 406 -4.59 4.98 -4.33
N TYR A 407 -3.69 4.23 -3.71
CA TYR A 407 -2.75 4.71 -2.69
C TYR A 407 -1.35 4.25 -3.05
N GLY A 408 -0.41 5.18 -3.23
CA GLY A 408 0.95 4.81 -3.60
C GLY A 408 1.05 4.12 -4.97
N GLN A 409 0.09 4.38 -5.89
CA GLN A 409 0.04 3.71 -7.19
C GLN A 409 1.20 4.16 -8.10
N PRO A 410 1.91 3.23 -8.77
CA PRO A 410 2.90 3.58 -9.79
C PRO A 410 2.28 4.08 -11.10
N ASN A 411 3.10 4.70 -11.95
CA ASN A 411 2.71 5.05 -13.31
C ASN A 411 2.51 3.77 -14.14
N VAL A 412 1.37 3.68 -14.84
CA VAL A 412 0.90 2.42 -15.47
C VAL A 412 0.72 2.52 -16.98
N GLY A 413 0.86 3.70 -17.57
CA GLY A 413 0.66 3.90 -19.00
C GLY A 413 1.18 5.24 -19.50
N ASP A 414 0.98 5.49 -20.78
CA ASP A 414 1.35 6.75 -21.43
C ASP A 414 0.29 7.84 -21.23
N ILE A 415 0.56 9.02 -21.78
CA ILE A 415 -0.35 10.16 -21.71
C ILE A 415 -1.67 9.91 -22.43
N ASN A 416 -1.67 9.10 -23.50
CA ASN A 416 -2.90 8.75 -24.21
C ASN A 416 -3.78 7.85 -23.34
N PHE A 417 -3.18 6.85 -22.70
CA PHE A 417 -3.85 6.01 -21.73
C PHE A 417 -4.49 6.82 -20.60
N ALA A 418 -3.77 7.79 -20.04
CA ALA A 418 -4.30 8.65 -18.99
C ALA A 418 -5.51 9.49 -19.46
N LYS A 419 -5.49 9.95 -20.72
CA LYS A 419 -6.60 10.73 -21.31
C LYS A 419 -7.83 9.89 -21.64
N ALA A 420 -7.64 8.62 -21.98
CA ALA A 420 -8.70 7.77 -22.54
C ALA A 420 -9.92 7.56 -21.63
N PHE A 421 -9.76 7.75 -20.33
CA PHE A 421 -10.88 7.69 -19.37
C PHE A 421 -11.86 8.86 -19.53
N GLY A 422 -11.43 9.97 -20.14
CA GLY A 422 -12.25 11.17 -20.33
C GLY A 422 -12.64 11.86 -19.02
N PRO A 423 -13.35 13.00 -19.10
CA PRO A 423 -13.73 13.79 -17.92
C PRO A 423 -14.76 13.07 -17.03
N GLU A 424 -15.67 12.29 -17.63
CA GLU A 424 -16.77 11.63 -16.91
C GLU A 424 -16.31 10.50 -15.98
N LEU A 425 -15.30 9.71 -16.38
CA LEU A 425 -14.66 8.76 -15.47
C LEU A 425 -13.61 9.46 -14.62
N GLY A 426 -12.81 10.37 -15.20
CA GLY A 426 -11.73 11.09 -14.52
C GLY A 426 -12.17 11.81 -13.23
N LYS A 427 -13.39 12.36 -13.19
CA LYS A 427 -14.00 12.96 -11.97
C LYS A 427 -14.22 12.01 -10.81
N LYS A 428 -14.20 10.70 -11.06
CA LYS A 428 -14.38 9.63 -10.08
C LYS A 428 -13.07 8.90 -9.74
N MET A 429 -11.94 9.35 -10.29
CA MET A 429 -10.62 8.72 -10.10
C MET A 429 -9.74 9.59 -9.20
N PHE A 430 -9.26 9.01 -8.10
CA PHE A 430 -8.43 9.68 -7.11
C PHE A 430 -7.18 8.83 -6.80
N HIS A 431 -6.01 9.35 -7.14
CA HIS A 431 -4.74 8.70 -6.88
C HIS A 431 -3.97 9.46 -5.78
N HIS A 432 -3.72 8.78 -4.67
CA HIS A 432 -3.12 9.35 -3.47
C HIS A 432 -1.62 9.12 -3.45
N ALA A 433 -0.86 10.18 -3.19
CA ALA A 433 0.57 10.12 -3.03
C ALA A 433 0.98 10.82 -1.73
N TYR A 434 1.64 10.08 -0.84
CA TYR A 434 2.08 10.58 0.45
C TYR A 434 3.53 11.03 0.41
N ASN A 435 3.75 12.31 0.70
CA ASN A 435 5.02 12.96 0.95
C ASN A 435 6.12 12.58 -0.06
N ASN A 436 7.09 11.78 0.37
CA ASN A 436 8.24 11.38 -0.44
C ASN A 436 8.15 9.93 -0.90
N ASP A 437 6.96 9.32 -0.91
CA ASP A 437 6.74 7.98 -1.45
C ASP A 437 7.30 7.88 -2.88
N VAL A 438 8.19 6.93 -3.10
CA VAL A 438 8.85 6.72 -4.39
C VAL A 438 7.93 6.08 -5.43
N VAL A 439 6.96 5.27 -5.02
CA VAL A 439 6.20 4.42 -5.96
C VAL A 439 5.33 5.25 -6.93
N PRO A 440 4.61 6.30 -6.49
CA PRO A 440 3.89 7.21 -7.40
C PRO A 440 4.74 7.99 -8.40
N ARG A 441 6.06 7.89 -8.29
CA ARG A 441 7.01 8.63 -9.13
C ARG A 441 7.70 7.73 -10.15
N ILE A 442 7.39 6.44 -10.15
CA ILE A 442 8.00 5.45 -11.04
C ILE A 442 6.93 4.69 -11.83
N PRO A 443 7.24 4.28 -13.07
CA PRO A 443 8.36 4.73 -13.89
C PRO A 443 8.32 6.23 -14.21
N SER A 444 9.47 6.91 -14.21
CA SER A 444 9.56 8.36 -14.50
C SER A 444 10.06 8.66 -15.91
N TRP A 445 10.38 7.64 -16.72
CA TRP A 445 10.95 7.80 -18.06
C TRP A 445 9.87 7.77 -19.14
N HIS A 446 10.14 8.44 -20.25
CA HIS A 446 9.25 8.42 -21.41
C HIS A 446 9.10 6.99 -21.96
N PRO A 447 7.89 6.55 -22.34
CA PRO A 447 6.66 7.34 -22.50
C PRO A 447 5.67 7.29 -21.32
N TYR A 448 6.08 6.84 -20.14
CA TYR A 448 5.19 6.80 -18.98
C TYR A 448 4.71 8.19 -18.57
N SER A 449 3.45 8.26 -18.15
CA SER A 449 2.80 9.47 -17.65
C SER A 449 2.10 9.20 -16.31
N SER A 450 1.68 10.29 -15.67
CA SER A 450 0.99 10.22 -14.38
C SER A 450 -0.37 9.54 -14.51
N PRO A 451 -0.88 8.92 -13.42
CA PRO A 451 -2.14 8.19 -13.47
C PRO A 451 -3.32 9.11 -13.83
N PRO A 452 -4.36 8.58 -14.49
CA PRO A 452 -5.57 9.32 -14.82
C PRO A 452 -6.30 9.86 -13.58
N GLY A 453 -7.00 10.99 -13.74
CA GLY A 453 -7.87 11.59 -12.73
C GLY A 453 -7.19 12.60 -11.82
N HIS A 454 -7.63 12.65 -10.56
CA HIS A 454 -7.24 13.64 -9.57
C HIS A 454 -6.05 13.17 -8.74
N LEU A 455 -5.01 14.00 -8.66
CA LEU A 455 -3.90 13.78 -7.74
C LEU A 455 -4.27 14.29 -6.35
N VAL A 456 -4.24 13.39 -5.37
CA VAL A 456 -4.39 13.70 -3.95
C VAL A 456 -3.03 13.65 -3.29
N PHE A 457 -2.37 14.79 -3.17
CA PHE A 457 -1.06 14.88 -2.55
C PHE A 457 -1.19 15.16 -1.06
N ILE A 458 -0.51 14.38 -0.23
CA ILE A 458 -0.54 14.55 1.23
C ILE A 458 0.88 14.82 1.71
N ASP A 459 1.14 15.94 2.36
CA ASP A 459 2.50 16.28 2.82
C ASP A 459 2.86 15.64 4.18
N ALA A 460 4.09 15.88 4.64
CA ALA A 460 4.58 15.36 5.92
C ALA A 460 3.84 15.92 7.15
N SER A 461 3.05 16.99 7.01
CA SER A 461 2.19 17.56 8.05
C SER A 461 0.76 16.99 8.03
N TYR A 462 0.46 16.10 7.07
CA TYR A 462 -0.87 15.60 6.75
C TYR A 462 -1.82 16.65 6.14
N SER A 463 -1.27 17.73 5.58
CA SER A 463 -2.07 18.62 4.75
C SER A 463 -2.38 17.94 3.42
N ILE A 464 -3.66 17.90 3.05
CA ILE A 464 -4.16 17.26 1.83
C ILE A 464 -4.43 18.33 0.77
N TYR A 465 -3.84 18.15 -0.40
CA TYR A 465 -3.95 19.02 -1.56
C TYR A 465 -4.56 18.24 -2.73
N LEU A 466 -5.62 18.79 -3.31
CA LEU A 466 -6.32 18.17 -4.45
C LEU A 466 -5.95 18.87 -5.74
N TYR A 467 -5.49 18.10 -6.70
CA TYR A 467 -5.02 18.54 -8.01
C TYR A 467 -5.87 17.87 -9.09
N PRO A 468 -6.97 18.50 -9.55
CA PRO A 468 -7.77 17.99 -10.66
C PRO A 468 -6.98 18.00 -11.98
N PRO A 469 -7.30 17.10 -12.93
CA PRO A 469 -6.69 17.14 -14.24
C PRO A 469 -7.01 18.46 -14.95
N ASP A 470 -6.22 18.79 -15.96
CA ASP A 470 -6.45 19.98 -16.80
C ASP A 470 -7.89 19.95 -17.36
N PRO A 471 -8.69 21.01 -17.15
CA PRO A 471 -10.11 21.02 -17.52
C PRO A 471 -10.35 20.96 -19.03
N ILE A 472 -9.36 21.33 -19.85
CA ILE A 472 -9.46 21.34 -21.32
C ILE A 472 -8.86 20.06 -21.88
N THR A 473 -7.65 19.70 -21.45
CA THR A 473 -6.89 18.60 -22.07
C THR A 473 -7.08 17.25 -21.37
N ASN A 474 -7.69 17.25 -20.18
CA ASN A 474 -7.84 16.10 -19.28
C ASN A 474 -6.49 15.43 -18.93
N ILE A 475 -5.38 16.19 -19.02
CA ILE A 475 -4.05 15.71 -18.66
C ILE A 475 -3.94 15.70 -17.14
N PRO A 476 -3.54 14.57 -16.53
CA PRO A 476 -3.31 14.52 -15.09
C PRO A 476 -2.05 15.30 -14.71
N ILE A 477 -2.06 15.86 -13.50
CA ILE A 477 -0.95 16.66 -12.98
C ILE A 477 0.16 15.72 -12.48
N PRO A 478 1.41 15.87 -12.96
CA PRO A 478 2.53 15.08 -12.46
C PRO A 478 2.90 15.49 -11.04
N ILE A 479 3.36 14.51 -10.25
CA ILE A 479 3.84 14.73 -8.89
C ILE A 479 5.30 15.20 -8.87
N ARG A 480 5.66 16.07 -7.92
CA ARG A 480 7.05 16.52 -7.75
C ARG A 480 8.01 15.37 -7.45
N GLY A 481 9.25 15.53 -7.90
CA GLY A 481 10.34 14.62 -7.53
C GLY A 481 10.64 14.60 -6.02
N ILE A 482 11.42 13.60 -5.59
CA ILE A 482 11.91 13.51 -4.21
C ILE A 482 13.11 14.43 -4.06
N SER A 483 13.07 15.35 -3.09
CA SER A 483 14.24 16.10 -2.69
C SER A 483 15.04 15.30 -1.65
N PHE A 484 16.27 14.95 -2.02
CA PHE A 484 17.22 14.25 -1.15
C PHE A 484 18.08 15.20 -0.34
N LEU A 485 18.01 16.50 -0.63
CA LEU A 485 18.77 17.53 0.05
C LEU A 485 17.95 18.13 1.20
N HIS A 486 16.62 18.23 1.06
CA HIS A 486 15.75 18.58 2.18
C HIS A 486 15.78 17.54 3.30
N LEU A 487 15.64 18.02 4.55
CA LEU A 487 15.50 17.17 5.74
C LEU A 487 14.20 16.35 5.65
N SER A 488 14.35 15.12 5.15
CA SER A 488 13.27 14.15 4.94
C SER A 488 13.41 12.97 5.92
N GLY A 489 12.36 12.17 6.05
CA GLY A 489 12.37 11.00 6.94
C GLY A 489 12.61 11.36 8.40
N LEU A 490 13.58 10.70 9.05
CA LEU A 490 13.89 10.86 10.47
C LEU A 490 14.26 12.29 10.88
N LEU A 491 14.75 13.12 9.95
CA LEU A 491 15.15 14.50 10.24
C LEU A 491 14.04 15.51 9.94
N ASN A 492 12.90 15.07 9.41
CA ASN A 492 11.75 15.96 9.21
C ASN A 492 11.09 16.26 10.57
N LEU A 493 10.91 17.54 10.90
CA LEU A 493 10.36 17.94 12.21
C LEU A 493 8.94 17.40 12.46
N GLN A 494 8.10 17.30 11.43
CA GLN A 494 6.76 16.74 11.58
C GLN A 494 6.81 15.23 11.81
N VAL A 495 7.76 14.51 11.20
CA VAL A 495 8.01 13.09 11.49
C VAL A 495 8.51 12.91 12.93
N ILE A 496 9.47 13.72 13.38
CA ILE A 496 10.04 13.66 14.74
C ILE A 496 8.96 13.85 15.80
N LYS A 497 8.07 14.84 15.62
CA LYS A 497 6.95 15.08 16.54
C LYS A 497 6.04 13.86 16.66
N ARG A 498 5.75 13.19 15.54
CA ARG A 498 4.89 12.00 15.47
C ARG A 498 5.52 10.77 16.11
N MET A 499 6.82 10.54 15.90
CA MET A 499 7.53 9.35 16.43
C MET A 499 7.41 9.17 17.94
N ARG A 500 7.17 10.24 18.71
CA ARG A 500 6.94 10.16 20.16
C ARG A 500 5.74 9.28 20.54
N ASN A 501 4.75 9.19 19.66
CA ASN A 501 3.51 8.46 19.88
C ASN A 501 3.39 7.21 19.00
N GLU A 502 4.43 6.86 18.23
CA GLU A 502 4.42 5.68 17.37
C GLU A 502 4.83 4.41 18.12
N TYR A 503 4.31 3.28 17.67
CA TYR A 503 4.71 1.96 18.16
C TYR A 503 6.20 1.70 17.84
N TRP A 504 6.90 0.98 18.73
CA TRP A 504 8.35 0.77 18.60
C TRP A 504 8.76 0.12 17.28
N LEU A 505 7.93 -0.79 16.75
CA LEU A 505 8.18 -1.46 15.47
C LEU A 505 8.13 -0.48 14.30
N ARG A 506 7.26 0.55 14.36
CA ARG A 506 7.22 1.62 13.36
C ARG A 506 8.48 2.48 13.41
N ILE A 507 8.94 2.85 14.61
CA ILE A 507 10.20 3.60 14.79
C ILE A 507 11.38 2.81 14.23
N PHE A 508 11.40 1.50 14.48
CA PHE A 508 12.40 0.58 13.93
C PHE A 508 12.39 0.58 12.39
N TYR A 509 11.21 0.53 11.75
CA TYR A 509 11.10 0.65 10.28
C TYR A 509 11.63 1.97 9.75
N ARG A 510 11.38 3.09 10.47
CA ARG A 510 11.91 4.41 10.11
C ARG A 510 13.43 4.50 10.12
N ILE A 511 14.10 3.66 10.92
CA ILE A 511 15.57 3.60 11.01
C ILE A 511 16.15 2.70 9.92
N ILE A 512 15.51 1.55 9.67
CA ILE A 512 16.03 0.55 8.75
C ILE A 512 15.79 0.95 7.31
N PHE A 513 14.56 1.31 6.95
CA PHE A 513 14.20 1.58 5.56
C PHE A 513 14.56 3.01 5.14
N PRO A 514 14.87 3.24 3.85
CA PRO A 514 15.00 4.58 3.32
C PRO A 514 13.71 5.39 3.53
N PHE A 515 13.82 6.69 3.74
CA PHE A 515 12.67 7.54 4.08
C PHE A 515 11.55 7.51 3.02
N PHE A 516 11.91 7.41 1.75
CA PHE A 516 10.96 7.36 0.63
C PHE A 516 10.26 5.99 0.48
N VAL A 517 10.80 4.92 1.06
CA VAL A 517 10.12 3.62 1.18
C VAL A 517 9.27 3.58 2.44
N ASN A 518 9.72 4.25 3.51
CA ASN A 518 8.94 4.36 4.75
C ASN A 518 7.61 5.07 4.55
N ASP A 519 7.54 6.05 3.65
CA ASP A 519 6.30 6.75 3.29
C ASP A 519 5.38 5.88 2.38
N HIS A 520 5.84 4.72 1.91
CA HIS A 520 5.06 3.82 1.05
C HIS A 520 4.25 2.76 1.84
N PHE A 521 4.31 2.72 3.17
CA PHE A 521 3.51 1.74 3.91
C PHE A 521 2.03 2.11 3.89
N PRO A 522 1.10 1.13 3.73
CA PRO A 522 -0.33 1.43 3.64
C PRO A 522 -0.88 2.06 4.93
N GLY A 523 -0.29 1.75 6.09
CA GLY A 523 -0.64 2.39 7.36
C GLY A 523 -0.36 3.90 7.41
N ASP A 524 0.66 4.39 6.71
CA ASP A 524 0.92 5.84 6.63
C ASP A 524 -0.15 6.56 5.81
N TYR A 525 -0.63 5.96 4.71
CA TYR A 525 -1.76 6.50 3.96
C TYR A 525 -3.02 6.59 4.81
N VAL A 526 -3.34 5.51 5.55
CA VAL A 526 -4.50 5.49 6.46
C VAL A 526 -4.38 6.58 7.52
N ARG A 527 -3.21 6.70 8.18
CA ARG A 527 -2.99 7.71 9.21
C ARG A 527 -3.04 9.12 8.64
N ALA A 528 -2.42 9.34 7.49
CA ALA A 528 -2.36 10.63 6.82
C ALA A 528 -3.75 11.11 6.38
N ILE A 529 -4.60 10.22 5.85
CA ILE A 529 -5.97 10.56 5.50
C ILE A 529 -6.82 10.75 6.75
N ARG A 530 -6.64 9.93 7.79
CA ARG A 530 -7.42 10.05 9.04
C ARG A 530 -7.20 11.39 9.73
N GLU A 531 -5.93 11.73 9.99
CA GLU A 531 -5.53 12.92 10.74
C GLU A 531 -5.45 14.17 9.86
N GLY A 532 -5.38 14.01 8.54
CA GLY A 532 -5.13 15.12 7.62
C GLY A 532 -6.29 16.07 7.41
N ILE A 533 -5.98 17.31 7.03
CA ILE A 533 -6.96 18.36 6.76
C ILE A 533 -6.85 18.73 5.27
N ILE A 534 -7.99 18.90 4.61
CA ILE A 534 -8.02 19.37 3.22
C ILE A 534 -7.73 20.86 3.22
N GLU A 535 -6.51 21.23 2.84
CA GLU A 535 -6.03 22.61 2.84
C GLU A 535 -6.46 23.36 1.57
N ARG A 536 -6.17 22.81 0.39
CA ARG A 536 -6.34 23.53 -0.88
C ARG A 536 -6.77 22.61 -2.02
N VAL A 537 -7.64 23.14 -2.88
CA VAL A 537 -7.87 22.61 -4.23
C VAL A 537 -7.14 23.51 -5.21
N ILE A 538 -6.24 22.91 -5.99
CA ILE A 538 -5.32 23.63 -6.87
C ILE A 538 -5.65 23.20 -8.30
N VAL A 539 -6.42 24.03 -8.99
CA VAL A 539 -6.85 23.75 -10.37
C VAL A 539 -5.63 23.68 -11.29
N GLY A 540 -5.54 22.59 -12.06
CA GLY A 540 -4.45 22.31 -12.98
C GLY A 540 -4.29 23.37 -14.05
N LEU A 541 -3.18 24.11 -13.99
CA LEU A 541 -2.68 24.88 -15.12
C LEU A 541 -1.70 24.03 -15.94
N PRO A 542 -1.61 24.21 -17.28
CA PRO A 542 -0.63 23.52 -18.10
C PRO A 542 0.79 23.71 -17.55
N GLY A 543 1.52 22.60 -17.35
CA GLY A 543 2.88 22.61 -16.79
C GLY A 543 2.99 22.64 -15.27
N GLN A 544 1.86 22.60 -14.55
CA GLN A 544 1.85 22.50 -13.10
C GLN A 544 2.36 21.14 -12.60
N ILE A 545 3.05 21.14 -11.47
CA ILE A 545 3.55 19.93 -10.80
C ILE A 545 2.98 19.90 -9.39
N GLY A 546 2.29 18.81 -9.05
CA GLY A 546 1.66 18.60 -7.76
C GLY A 546 2.68 18.44 -6.64
N GLY A 547 2.41 19.09 -5.51
CA GLY A 547 3.24 19.00 -4.30
C GLY A 547 4.47 19.89 -4.31
N LEU A 548 4.68 20.73 -5.34
CA LEU A 548 5.58 21.87 -5.23
C LEU A 548 4.93 22.90 -4.30
N GLU A 549 5.59 23.19 -3.18
CA GLU A 549 5.28 24.39 -2.40
C GLU A 549 5.55 25.57 -3.32
N GLU A 550 4.51 26.30 -3.75
CA GLU A 550 4.71 27.73 -3.98
C GLU A 550 5.26 28.24 -2.65
N SER A 551 6.54 28.57 -2.64
CA SER A 551 7.19 29.21 -1.52
C SER A 551 6.27 30.35 -1.08
N LYS A 552 5.62 30.19 0.08
CA LYS A 552 5.04 31.31 0.80
C LYS A 552 6.20 32.25 1.15
N ASN A 553 6.47 33.19 0.25
CA ASN A 553 7.05 34.47 0.57
C ASN A 553 5.91 35.47 0.72
#